data_AF-A0A0V0Y6E9-F1
#
_entry.id   AF-A0A0V0Y6E9-F1
#
_cell.length_a   1.000
_cell.length_b   1.000
_cell.length_c   1.000
_cell.angle_alpha   90.00
_cell.angle_beta   90.00
_cell.angle_gamma   90.00
#
_symmetry.space_group_name_H-M   'P 1'
#
loop_
_entity.id
_entity.type
_entity.pdbx_description
1 polymer ?
#
loop_
_entity_poly.entity_id
_entity_poly.type
_entity_poly.pdbx_seq_one_letter_code
_entity_poly.pdbx_strand_id
1 'polypeptide(L)'
;MQEIEHTFCGNQRVEPGEDCDVGLPKDGAGNDRCCSSDCKFKPNAVCSPLNSLCCSSSCQYLPAGEICRRSDLNSCKENSVCNGKSAECPIANATADGTPCLDEGECQNGECVSFCEKKNINMKPCICENQTESCFRCCRSKISNECRPFIQKIFDKPKLLKDGTRCIHGYCSNGTCIREVQDLIEHIWNIIDKWDINSFLKFIKNNMVGTVAILTLCIWIPVSIFVNSVDREASLDYEREISWIFSNNLVDSKKRVRIVEGLQHVDQKF
;
A
#
# COMPACT_ATOMS: atom_id res chain seq x y z
N MET A 1 -20.66 -16.94 14.86
CA MET A 1 -20.29 -15.86 15.79
C MET A 1 -21.22 -14.71 15.45
N GLN A 2 -22.24 -14.49 16.27
CA GLN A 2 -23.18 -13.39 16.07
C GLN A 2 -22.54 -12.18 16.75
N GLU A 3 -22.08 -11.20 15.96
CA GLU A 3 -21.65 -9.93 16.54
C GLU A 3 -22.84 -9.37 17.32
N ILE A 4 -22.63 -9.11 18.60
CA ILE A 4 -23.55 -8.30 19.38
C ILE A 4 -23.32 -6.88 18.84
N GLU A 5 -24.19 -6.41 17.94
CA GLU A 5 -24.21 -5.00 17.57
C GLU A 5 -24.51 -4.20 18.84
N HIS A 6 -23.46 -3.59 19.39
CA HIS A 6 -23.59 -2.62 20.45
C HIS A 6 -24.12 -1.35 19.83
N THR A 7 -25.38 -1.01 20.12
CA THR A 7 -25.96 0.26 19.71
C THR A 7 -25.38 1.39 20.56
N PHE A 8 -24.97 2.47 19.92
CA PHE A 8 -24.29 3.60 20.53
C PHE A 8 -24.81 4.94 20.01
N CYS A 9 -25.56 5.62 20.88
CA CYS A 9 -25.99 6.98 20.64
C CYS A 9 -24.82 7.97 20.75
N GLY A 10 -24.49 8.62 19.64
CA GLY A 10 -23.47 9.66 19.55
C GLY A 10 -22.40 9.44 18.48
N ASN A 11 -22.55 8.44 17.60
CA ASN A 11 -21.64 8.19 16.47
C ASN A 11 -22.16 8.76 15.14
N GLN A 12 -23.28 9.49 15.16
CA GLN A 12 -23.96 10.11 14.02
C GLN A 12 -24.58 9.11 13.03
N ARG A 13 -24.74 7.84 13.44
CA ARG A 13 -25.42 6.81 12.66
C ARG A 13 -26.64 6.34 13.42
N VAL A 14 -27.78 6.28 12.72
CA VAL A 14 -29.01 5.80 13.32
C VAL A 14 -28.96 4.27 13.40
N GLU A 15 -28.99 3.76 14.61
CA GLU A 15 -28.92 2.33 14.91
C GLU A 15 -30.26 1.81 15.48
N PRO A 16 -30.47 0.47 15.57
CA PRO A 16 -31.72 -0.08 16.07
C PRO A 16 -32.10 0.44 17.48
N GLY A 17 -33.24 1.10 17.59
CA GLY A 17 -33.73 1.69 18.84
C GLY A 17 -33.53 3.20 18.95
N GLU A 18 -32.80 3.81 18.01
CA GLU A 18 -32.63 5.26 17.87
C GLU A 18 -33.51 5.81 16.75
N ASP A 19 -33.95 7.06 16.88
CA ASP A 19 -34.74 7.74 15.84
C ASP A 19 -33.85 8.63 14.97
N CYS A 20 -32.75 9.11 15.56
CA CYS A 20 -31.78 10.05 14.99
C CYS A 20 -30.51 10.03 15.84
N ASP A 21 -29.39 10.51 15.31
CA ASP A 21 -28.15 10.65 16.07
C ASP A 21 -27.38 11.91 15.65
N VAL A 22 -27.21 12.82 16.60
CA VAL A 22 -26.57 14.14 16.42
C VAL A 22 -25.08 14.13 16.72
N GLY A 23 -24.54 13.03 17.25
CA GLY A 23 -23.20 12.96 17.81
C GLY A 23 -23.14 13.26 19.31
N LEU A 24 -21.94 13.20 19.89
CA LEU A 24 -21.75 13.47 21.31
C LEU A 24 -21.89 14.98 21.62
N PRO A 25 -22.37 15.37 22.82
CA PRO A 25 -22.55 16.77 23.20
C PRO A 25 -21.29 17.65 23.06
N LYS A 26 -20.09 17.05 23.17
CA LYS A 26 -18.80 17.74 23.01
C LYS A 26 -18.53 18.19 21.57
N ASP A 27 -19.17 17.57 20.58
CA ASP A 27 -18.94 17.83 19.15
C ASP A 27 -19.87 18.91 18.58
N GLY A 28 -20.56 19.67 19.44
CA GLY A 28 -21.54 20.66 19.01
C GLY A 28 -22.93 20.08 18.71
N ALA A 29 -23.13 18.79 18.97
CA ALA A 29 -24.35 18.02 18.75
C ALA A 29 -25.59 18.50 19.54
N GLY A 30 -25.40 19.34 20.57
CA GLY A 30 -26.49 19.83 21.41
C GLY A 30 -27.48 20.81 20.74
N ASN A 31 -27.23 21.21 19.49
CA ASN A 31 -27.99 22.27 18.82
C ASN A 31 -28.84 21.82 17.62
N ASP A 32 -28.95 20.51 17.34
CA ASP A 32 -29.88 20.05 16.30
C ASP A 32 -31.33 20.33 16.72
N ARG A 33 -32.14 20.83 15.79
CA ARG A 33 -33.53 21.22 16.09
C ARG A 33 -34.48 20.03 16.10
N CYS A 34 -34.07 18.92 15.51
CA CYS A 34 -34.92 17.78 15.23
C CYS A 34 -34.66 16.60 16.15
N CYS A 35 -33.46 16.50 16.68
CA CYS A 35 -32.99 15.37 17.46
C CYS A 35 -32.47 15.82 18.83
N SER A 36 -32.71 14.99 19.85
CA SER A 36 -32.23 15.18 21.21
C SER A 36 -30.96 14.36 21.47
N SER A 37 -30.29 14.65 22.60
CA SER A 37 -29.04 13.98 22.98
C SER A 37 -29.21 12.52 23.41
N ASP A 38 -30.44 12.05 23.58
CA ASP A 38 -30.82 10.66 23.83
C ASP A 38 -31.24 9.93 22.53
N CYS A 39 -30.87 10.47 21.36
CA CYS A 39 -31.11 9.87 20.05
C CYS A 39 -32.60 9.64 19.72
N LYS A 40 -33.41 10.63 20.12
CA LYS A 40 -34.86 10.66 19.89
C LYS A 40 -35.29 11.91 19.14
N PHE A 41 -36.38 11.79 18.40
CA PHE A 41 -36.96 12.97 17.77
C PHE A 41 -37.52 13.92 18.82
N LYS A 42 -37.23 15.21 18.65
CA LYS A 42 -37.86 16.29 19.40
C LYS A 42 -39.35 16.39 19.03
N PRO A 43 -40.19 17.01 19.87
CA PRO A 43 -41.60 17.18 19.57
C PRO A 43 -41.84 17.79 18.18
N ASN A 44 -42.74 17.16 17.41
CA ASN A 44 -43.09 17.51 16.01
C ASN A 44 -42.03 17.22 14.94
N ALA A 45 -40.86 16.69 15.30
CA ALA A 45 -39.89 16.21 14.31
C ALA A 45 -40.28 14.81 13.84
N VAL A 46 -40.16 14.57 12.53
CA VAL A 46 -40.34 13.24 11.91
C VAL A 46 -39.08 12.74 11.21
N CYS A 47 -38.04 13.58 11.16
CA CYS A 47 -36.74 13.28 10.58
C CYS A 47 -35.68 14.26 11.13
N SER A 48 -34.40 13.96 10.92
CA SER A 48 -33.29 14.90 11.16
C SER A 48 -32.45 15.12 9.88
N PRO A 49 -32.13 16.37 9.51
CA PRO A 49 -31.30 16.67 8.33
C PRO A 49 -29.85 16.18 8.45
N LEU A 50 -29.38 15.88 9.67
CA LEU A 50 -28.04 15.30 9.89
C LEU A 50 -27.97 13.84 9.44
N ASN A 51 -29.06 13.10 9.59
CA ASN A 51 -29.08 11.66 9.30
C ASN A 51 -29.80 11.33 7.97
N SER A 52 -30.56 12.27 7.41
CA SER A 52 -31.46 12.00 6.28
C SER A 52 -31.45 13.11 5.23
N LEU A 53 -31.12 12.73 3.98
CA LEU A 53 -31.02 13.65 2.84
C LEU A 53 -32.39 14.23 2.40
N CYS A 54 -33.50 13.55 2.70
CA CYS A 54 -34.86 14.03 2.40
C CYS A 54 -35.54 14.71 3.59
N CYS A 55 -34.76 15.25 4.54
CA CYS A 55 -35.28 16.00 5.67
C CYS A 55 -35.00 17.49 5.51
N SER A 56 -36.02 18.32 5.73
CA SER A 56 -35.89 19.77 5.76
C SER A 56 -35.25 20.25 7.06
N SER A 57 -34.80 21.50 7.08
CA SER A 57 -34.36 22.18 8.31
C SER A 57 -35.49 22.42 9.32
N SER A 58 -36.76 22.21 8.93
CA SER A 58 -37.94 22.23 9.81
C SER A 58 -38.33 20.86 10.34
N CYS A 59 -37.46 19.85 10.19
CA CYS A 59 -37.66 18.50 10.69
C CYS A 59 -38.86 17.78 10.05
N GLN A 60 -39.18 18.14 8.81
CA GLN A 60 -40.25 17.55 8.00
C GLN A 60 -39.67 16.94 6.72
N TYR A 61 -40.40 16.02 6.09
CA TYR A 61 -39.98 15.48 4.81
C TYR A 61 -39.95 16.56 3.73
N LEU A 62 -38.90 16.54 2.90
CA LEU A 62 -38.82 17.38 1.71
C LEU A 62 -39.92 16.98 0.72
N PRO A 63 -40.48 17.93 -0.06
CA PRO A 63 -41.53 17.65 -1.03
C PRO A 63 -41.06 16.65 -2.10
N ALA A 64 -42.04 15.99 -2.73
CA ALA A 64 -41.75 15.08 -3.83
C ALA A 64 -41.08 15.81 -5.00
N GLY A 65 -39.99 15.25 -5.53
CA GLY A 65 -39.23 15.81 -6.65
C GLY A 65 -37.97 16.59 -6.26
N GLU A 66 -37.75 16.86 -4.97
CA GLU A 66 -36.50 17.48 -4.50
C GLU A 66 -35.32 16.53 -4.71
N ILE A 67 -34.23 16.99 -5.33
CA ILE A 67 -33.07 16.14 -5.64
C ILE A 67 -32.24 15.91 -4.38
N CYS A 68 -32.24 14.67 -3.86
CA CYS A 68 -31.47 14.28 -2.68
C CYS A 68 -30.11 13.64 -3.01
N ARG A 69 -29.99 12.99 -4.17
CA ARG A 69 -28.70 12.52 -4.71
C ARG A 69 -28.60 12.96 -6.16
N ARG A 70 -27.49 13.62 -6.51
CA ARG A 70 -27.21 13.97 -7.90
C ARG A 70 -26.74 12.74 -8.67
N SER A 71 -26.90 12.79 -9.98
CA SER A 71 -26.40 11.78 -10.89
C SER A 71 -24.88 11.66 -10.77
N ASP A 72 -24.43 10.41 -10.86
CA ASP A 72 -23.03 10.05 -10.89
C ASP A 72 -22.81 9.10 -12.05
N LEU A 73 -22.32 9.66 -13.17
CA LEU A 73 -22.03 8.90 -14.38
C LEU A 73 -20.87 7.92 -14.18
N ASN A 74 -19.97 8.15 -13.22
CA ASN A 74 -18.88 7.20 -12.95
C ASN A 74 -19.42 5.90 -12.35
N SER A 75 -20.53 5.97 -11.61
CA SER A 75 -21.23 4.81 -11.04
C SER A 75 -22.52 4.46 -11.78
N CYS A 76 -22.79 5.09 -12.93
CA CYS A 76 -23.98 4.89 -13.76
C CYS A 76 -25.30 5.01 -12.99
N LYS A 77 -25.40 6.04 -12.14
CA LYS A 77 -26.59 6.38 -11.36
C LYS A 77 -27.19 7.71 -11.82
N GLU A 78 -28.49 7.74 -12.00
CA GLU A 78 -29.25 8.96 -12.26
C GLU A 78 -29.47 9.79 -10.99
N ASN A 79 -30.14 10.93 -11.12
CA ASN A 79 -30.62 11.66 -9.95
C ASN A 79 -31.62 10.80 -9.17
N SER A 80 -31.53 10.86 -7.83
CA SER A 80 -32.61 10.38 -6.96
C SER A 80 -33.31 11.56 -6.32
N VAL A 81 -34.63 11.46 -6.23
CA VAL A 81 -35.51 12.50 -5.73
C VAL A 81 -36.30 12.01 -4.54
N CYS A 82 -36.56 12.92 -3.60
CA CYS A 82 -37.42 12.65 -2.45
C CYS A 82 -38.84 12.30 -2.91
N ASN A 83 -39.50 11.41 -2.18
CA ASN A 83 -40.86 10.96 -2.49
C ASN A 83 -41.96 11.77 -1.77
N GLY A 84 -41.58 12.71 -0.89
CA GLY A 84 -42.52 13.50 -0.09
C GLY A 84 -43.11 12.81 1.13
N LYS A 85 -42.74 11.54 1.39
CA LYS A 85 -43.39 10.66 2.38
C LYS A 85 -42.42 9.99 3.35
N SER A 86 -41.11 10.10 3.11
CA SER A 86 -40.05 9.50 3.92
C SER A 86 -38.83 10.43 3.98
N ALA A 87 -38.03 10.28 5.03
CA ALA A 87 -36.73 10.93 5.18
C ALA A 87 -35.62 10.25 4.34
N GLU A 88 -35.86 9.00 3.94
CA GLU A 88 -34.91 8.22 3.14
C GLU A 88 -34.90 8.73 1.70
N CYS A 89 -33.70 8.97 1.16
CA CYS A 89 -33.51 9.23 -0.25
C CYS A 89 -33.56 7.90 -1.01
N PRO A 90 -34.52 7.71 -1.93
CA PRO A 90 -34.66 6.47 -2.69
C PRO A 90 -33.37 6.06 -3.40
N ILE A 91 -33.25 4.78 -3.73
CA ILE A 91 -32.14 4.29 -4.55
C ILE A 91 -32.24 4.95 -5.93
N ALA A 92 -31.11 5.49 -6.41
CA ALA A 92 -31.04 6.11 -7.72
C ALA A 92 -31.25 5.06 -8.82
N ASN A 93 -32.01 5.42 -9.85
CA ASN A 93 -32.18 4.59 -11.02
C ASN A 93 -30.83 4.42 -11.76
N ALA A 94 -30.70 3.30 -12.47
CA ALA A 94 -29.59 3.08 -13.37
C ALA A 94 -29.65 4.06 -14.54
N THR A 95 -28.50 4.64 -14.88
CA THR A 95 -28.35 5.38 -16.14
C THR A 95 -28.55 4.44 -17.32
N ALA A 96 -29.13 4.94 -18.41
CA ALA A 96 -29.39 4.16 -19.62
C ALA A 96 -28.14 3.45 -20.16
N ASP A 97 -28.31 2.19 -20.58
CA ASP A 97 -27.25 1.38 -21.16
C ASP A 97 -26.62 2.05 -22.39
N GLY A 98 -25.30 1.96 -22.50
CA GLY A 98 -24.51 2.59 -23.57
C GLY A 98 -24.14 4.05 -23.30
N THR A 99 -24.58 4.63 -22.17
CA THR A 99 -24.14 5.97 -21.76
C THR A 99 -22.64 5.94 -21.44
N PRO A 100 -21.80 6.84 -21.99
CA PRO A 100 -20.38 6.89 -21.68
C PRO A 100 -20.11 7.18 -20.19
N CYS A 101 -19.18 6.44 -19.59
CA CYS A 101 -18.76 6.61 -18.21
C CYS A 101 -17.23 6.67 -18.08
N LEU A 102 -16.69 6.47 -16.87
CA LEU A 102 -15.27 6.58 -16.55
C LEU A 102 -14.40 5.76 -17.52
N ASP A 103 -13.21 6.28 -17.85
CA ASP A 103 -12.21 5.62 -18.68
C ASP A 103 -12.73 5.17 -20.06
N GLU A 104 -13.64 5.96 -20.64
CA GLU A 104 -14.33 5.65 -21.89
C GLU A 104 -15.10 4.34 -21.84
N GLY A 105 -15.54 3.94 -20.64
CA GLY A 105 -16.45 2.84 -20.43
C GLY A 105 -17.85 3.12 -20.96
N GLU A 106 -18.76 2.19 -20.69
CA GLU A 106 -20.19 2.39 -20.93
C GLU A 106 -21.00 1.86 -19.76
N CYS A 107 -22.13 2.50 -19.47
CA CYS A 107 -23.08 1.98 -18.51
C CYS A 107 -23.74 0.70 -19.05
N GLN A 108 -23.78 -0.34 -18.23
CA GLN A 108 -24.53 -1.56 -18.47
C GLN A 108 -25.19 -2.01 -17.15
N ASN A 109 -26.52 -2.15 -17.15
CA ASN A 109 -27.29 -2.55 -15.96
C ASN A 109 -27.01 -1.70 -14.70
N GLY A 110 -26.72 -0.41 -14.88
CA GLY A 110 -26.44 0.51 -13.78
C GLY A 110 -25.05 0.37 -13.15
N GLU A 111 -24.11 -0.26 -13.86
CA GLU A 111 -22.68 -0.29 -13.53
C GLU A 111 -21.86 0.25 -14.71
N CYS A 112 -20.74 0.92 -14.43
CA CYS A 112 -19.81 1.39 -15.45
C CYS A 112 -18.85 0.25 -15.82
N VAL A 113 -19.02 -0.35 -17.00
CA VAL A 113 -18.06 -1.34 -17.50
C VAL A 113 -16.91 -0.64 -18.22
N SER A 114 -15.70 -1.17 -18.10
CA SER A 114 -14.51 -0.58 -18.73
C SER A 114 -14.58 -0.64 -20.26
N PHE A 115 -13.73 0.14 -20.93
CA PHE A 115 -13.64 0.15 -22.40
C PHE A 115 -13.56 -1.26 -23.02
N CYS A 116 -12.76 -2.17 -22.45
CA CYS A 116 -12.59 -3.51 -23.02
C CYS A 116 -13.81 -4.41 -22.81
N GLU A 117 -14.61 -4.13 -21.78
CA GLU A 117 -15.76 -4.95 -21.37
C GLU A 117 -17.05 -4.54 -22.06
N LYS A 118 -17.02 -3.45 -22.85
CA LYS A 118 -18.13 -3.05 -23.70
C LYS A 118 -18.69 -4.21 -24.51
N LYS A 119 -19.99 -4.21 -24.75
CA LYS A 119 -20.69 -5.32 -25.41
C LYS A 119 -20.12 -5.65 -26.80
N ASN A 120 -19.63 -4.65 -27.52
CA ASN A 120 -19.03 -4.78 -28.84
C ASN A 120 -17.56 -5.22 -28.84
N ILE A 121 -16.85 -5.15 -27.71
CA ILE A 121 -15.45 -5.58 -27.57
C ILE A 121 -15.36 -6.91 -26.83
N ASN A 122 -16.11 -7.08 -25.74
CA ASN A 122 -16.27 -8.32 -24.97
C ASN A 122 -14.94 -8.97 -24.52
N MET A 123 -13.99 -8.15 -24.08
CA MET A 123 -12.69 -8.55 -23.53
C MET A 123 -12.59 -8.10 -22.06
N LYS A 124 -11.43 -8.30 -21.43
CA LYS A 124 -11.14 -7.78 -20.07
C LYS A 124 -10.06 -6.68 -20.15
N PRO A 125 -10.07 -5.67 -19.28
CA PRO A 125 -8.98 -4.70 -19.21
C PRO A 125 -7.67 -5.38 -18.75
N CYS A 126 -6.53 -4.92 -19.28
CA CYS A 126 -5.21 -5.37 -18.86
C CYS A 126 -4.13 -4.32 -19.14
N ILE A 127 -2.95 -4.48 -18.54
CA ILE A 127 -1.75 -3.70 -18.84
C ILE A 127 -0.86 -4.57 -19.73
N CYS A 128 -0.40 -4.03 -20.86
CA CYS A 128 0.56 -4.74 -21.72
C CYS A 128 1.91 -4.92 -21.02
N GLU A 129 2.52 -6.09 -21.19
CA GLU A 129 3.77 -6.46 -20.52
C GLU A 129 4.99 -5.73 -21.09
N ASN A 130 4.94 -5.35 -22.36
CA ASN A 130 6.02 -4.59 -23.00
C ASN A 130 5.98 -3.12 -22.53
N GLN A 131 7.11 -2.59 -22.07
CA GLN A 131 7.21 -1.22 -21.56
C GLN A 131 6.77 -0.17 -22.59
N THR A 132 7.09 -0.37 -23.88
CA THR A 132 6.70 0.54 -24.96
C THR A 132 5.21 0.49 -25.28
N GLU A 133 4.53 -0.61 -24.91
CA GLU A 133 3.11 -0.81 -25.17
C GLU A 133 2.23 -0.61 -23.93
N SER A 134 2.84 -0.58 -22.74
CA SER A 134 2.15 -0.47 -21.46
C SER A 134 1.35 0.83 -21.29
N CYS A 135 1.61 1.83 -22.13
CA CYS A 135 0.85 3.09 -22.21
C CYS A 135 -0.18 3.14 -23.34
N PHE A 136 -0.39 2.03 -24.05
CA PHE A 136 -1.55 1.85 -24.90
C PHE A 136 -2.70 1.20 -24.13
N ARG A 137 -3.92 1.42 -24.62
CA ARG A 137 -5.09 0.72 -24.11
C ARG A 137 -5.03 -0.75 -24.54
N CYS A 138 -4.82 -1.64 -23.57
CA CYS A 138 -4.71 -3.07 -23.82
C CYS A 138 -5.95 -3.83 -23.34
N CYS A 139 -6.37 -4.82 -24.14
CA CYS A 139 -7.49 -5.69 -23.80
C CYS A 139 -7.04 -7.15 -23.83
N ARG A 140 -7.56 -7.94 -22.89
CA ARG A 140 -7.28 -9.36 -22.73
C ARG A 140 -8.43 -10.18 -23.30
N SER A 141 -8.10 -11.03 -24.27
CA SER A 141 -9.06 -11.98 -24.84
C SER A 141 -9.55 -12.97 -23.79
N LYS A 142 -10.87 -13.22 -23.73
CA LYS A 142 -11.45 -14.24 -22.84
C LYS A 142 -11.11 -15.67 -23.27
N ILE A 143 -10.72 -15.89 -24.54
CA ILE A 143 -10.44 -17.21 -25.11
C ILE A 143 -8.95 -17.54 -25.04
N SER A 144 -8.09 -16.68 -25.62
CA SER A 144 -6.64 -16.91 -25.64
C SER A 144 -5.94 -16.47 -24.35
N ASN A 145 -6.65 -15.74 -23.47
CA ASN A 145 -6.14 -15.15 -22.24
C ASN A 145 -4.98 -14.15 -22.44
N GLU A 146 -4.78 -13.72 -23.68
CA GLU A 146 -3.66 -12.88 -24.10
C GLU A 146 -4.01 -11.40 -24.02
N CYS A 147 -3.11 -10.60 -23.46
CA CYS A 147 -3.23 -9.15 -23.38
C CYS A 147 -2.46 -8.49 -24.53
N ARG A 148 -3.16 -7.72 -25.37
CA ARG A 148 -2.55 -7.00 -26.50
C ARG A 148 -3.10 -5.58 -26.60
N PRO A 149 -2.38 -4.64 -27.25
CA PRO A 149 -2.92 -3.32 -27.56
C PRO A 149 -4.19 -3.45 -28.40
N PHE A 150 -5.25 -2.73 -28.01
CA PHE A 150 -6.49 -2.71 -28.76
C PHE A 150 -6.32 -1.84 -30.01
N ILE A 151 -6.37 -2.47 -31.19
CA ILE A 151 -6.33 -1.77 -32.47
C ILE A 151 -7.76 -1.63 -33.00
N GLN A 152 -8.24 -0.39 -33.07
CA GLN A 152 -9.53 -0.11 -33.68
C GLN A 152 -9.38 -0.10 -35.20
N LYS A 153 -10.24 -0.83 -35.91
CA LYS A 153 -10.23 -0.97 -37.39
C LYS A 153 -10.24 0.37 -38.15
N ILE A 154 -10.65 1.47 -37.50
CA ILE A 154 -10.78 2.80 -38.10
C ILE A 154 -9.45 3.56 -38.10
N PHE A 155 -8.61 3.38 -37.08
CA PHE A 155 -7.40 4.20 -36.89
C PHE A 155 -6.10 3.46 -37.23
N ASP A 156 -6.16 2.13 -37.39
CA ASP A 156 -5.03 1.22 -37.65
C ASP A 156 -3.84 1.40 -36.69
N LYS A 157 -4.09 2.02 -35.53
CA LYS A 157 -3.11 2.30 -34.48
C LYS A 157 -3.73 2.07 -33.11
N PRO A 158 -2.94 1.62 -32.13
CA PRO A 158 -3.41 1.46 -30.76
C PRO A 158 -3.67 2.83 -30.12
N LYS A 159 -4.69 2.88 -29.26
CA LYS A 159 -5.06 4.11 -28.56
C LYS A 159 -4.11 4.38 -27.39
N LEU A 160 -3.61 5.60 -27.30
CA LEU A 160 -2.77 6.06 -26.19
C LEU A 160 -3.61 6.34 -24.93
N LEU A 161 -3.10 5.94 -23.78
CA LEU A 161 -3.67 6.30 -22.47
C LEU A 161 -3.32 7.74 -22.10
N LYS A 162 -4.10 8.33 -21.18
CA LYS A 162 -3.86 9.68 -20.68
C LYS A 162 -2.63 9.69 -19.76
N ASP A 163 -1.95 10.82 -19.67
CA ASP A 163 -0.86 11.00 -18.73
C ASP A 163 -1.34 10.80 -17.28
N GLY A 164 -0.51 10.19 -16.44
CA GLY A 164 -0.84 9.76 -15.09
C GLY A 164 -1.53 8.39 -14.99
N THR A 165 -1.90 7.76 -16.11
CA THR A 165 -2.46 6.39 -16.09
C THR A 165 -1.39 5.39 -15.65
N ARG A 166 -1.73 4.43 -14.78
CA ARG A 166 -0.78 3.38 -14.36
C ARG A 166 -0.36 2.50 -15.53
N CYS A 167 0.95 2.28 -15.64
CA CYS A 167 1.58 1.33 -16.56
C CYS A 167 2.33 0.24 -15.77
N ILE A 168 3.06 -0.65 -16.45
CA ILE A 168 3.67 -1.85 -15.82
C ILE A 168 4.59 -1.53 -14.62
N HIS A 169 5.30 -0.39 -14.64
CA HIS A 169 6.28 -0.03 -13.60
C HIS A 169 6.14 1.42 -13.07
N GLY A 170 5.02 2.09 -13.34
CA GLY A 170 4.80 3.47 -12.88
C GLY A 170 3.60 4.10 -13.57
N TYR A 171 3.79 5.25 -14.21
CA TYR A 171 2.73 5.99 -14.89
C TYR A 171 3.13 6.43 -16.30
N CYS A 172 2.11 6.64 -17.14
CA CYS A 172 2.30 7.14 -18.49
C CYS A 172 2.53 8.65 -18.51
N SER A 173 3.50 9.08 -19.31
CA SER A 173 3.76 10.49 -19.61
C SER A 173 4.22 10.61 -21.05
N ASN A 174 3.53 11.42 -21.86
CA ASN A 174 3.75 11.53 -23.31
C ASN A 174 3.83 10.16 -24.00
N GLY A 175 2.99 9.21 -23.56
CA GLY A 175 2.92 7.87 -24.13
C GLY A 175 4.06 6.91 -23.78
N THR A 176 4.98 7.31 -22.90
CA THR A 176 6.05 6.46 -22.38
C THR A 176 5.78 6.12 -20.92
N CYS A 177 6.04 4.87 -20.53
CA CYS A 177 5.92 4.44 -19.14
C CYS A 177 7.15 4.88 -18.34
N ILE A 178 6.96 5.90 -17.49
CA ILE A 178 7.96 6.39 -16.55
C ILE A 178 7.85 5.56 -15.28
N ARG A 179 8.99 5.09 -14.76
CA ARG A 179 9.02 4.31 -13.53
C ARG A 179 8.76 5.23 -12.33
N GLU A 180 7.88 4.82 -11.43
CA GLU A 180 7.85 5.37 -10.08
C GLU A 180 9.11 4.85 -9.38
N VAL A 181 10.21 5.59 -9.39
CA VAL A 181 11.27 5.34 -8.41
C VAL A 181 10.62 5.56 -7.05
N GLN A 182 10.64 4.54 -6.18
CA GLN A 182 10.20 4.71 -4.80
C GLN A 182 10.92 5.93 -4.24
N ASP A 183 10.15 6.97 -3.89
CA ASP A 183 10.56 8.35 -3.59
C ASP A 183 11.74 8.50 -2.60
N LEU A 184 12.16 7.45 -1.90
CA LEU A 184 13.18 7.51 -0.86
C LEU A 184 14.55 8.00 -1.37
N ILE A 185 15.03 7.52 -2.52
CA ILE A 185 16.37 7.88 -3.00
C ILE A 185 16.38 9.32 -3.54
N GLU A 186 15.35 9.71 -4.29
CA GLU A 186 15.23 11.07 -4.82
C GLU A 186 14.94 12.08 -3.71
N HIS A 187 14.22 11.70 -2.66
CA HIS A 187 14.02 12.51 -1.46
C HIS A 187 15.32 12.70 -0.67
N ILE A 188 16.11 11.64 -0.51
CA ILE A 188 17.42 11.72 0.16
C ILE A 188 18.37 12.63 -0.62
N TRP A 189 18.48 12.49 -1.95
CA TRP A 189 19.35 13.35 -2.75
C TRP A 189 18.87 14.81 -2.77
N ASN A 190 17.56 15.06 -2.84
CA ASN A 190 17.01 16.41 -2.72
C ASN A 190 17.27 17.07 -1.35
N ILE A 191 17.41 16.30 -0.27
CA ILE A 191 17.82 16.82 1.05
C ILE A 191 19.32 17.15 1.06
N ILE A 192 20.13 16.27 0.48
CA ILE A 192 21.60 16.43 0.43
C ILE A 192 21.99 17.62 -0.45
N ASP A 193 21.39 17.78 -1.63
CA ASP A 193 21.68 18.88 -2.55
C ASP A 193 21.26 20.25 -2.00
N LYS A 194 20.32 20.28 -1.05
CA LYS A 194 19.87 21.51 -0.36
C LYS A 194 20.75 21.89 0.83
N TRP A 195 21.74 21.09 1.21
CA TRP A 195 22.63 21.41 2.34
C TRP A 195 23.86 22.21 1.89
N ASP A 196 23.93 23.47 2.37
CA ASP A 196 25.10 24.34 2.17
C ASP A 196 26.29 23.86 3.03
N ILE A 197 27.41 23.54 2.36
CA ILE A 197 28.65 23.01 2.94
C ILE A 197 29.19 23.95 4.03
N ASN A 198 28.99 25.26 3.89
CA ASN A 198 29.47 26.26 4.86
C ASN A 198 28.69 26.25 6.17
N SER A 199 27.39 25.95 6.12
CA SER A 199 26.55 25.77 7.30
C SER A 199 26.79 24.42 7.95
N PHE A 200 27.02 23.38 7.14
CA PHE A 200 27.35 22.03 7.61
C PHE A 200 28.67 22.00 8.41
N LEU A 201 29.72 22.68 7.94
CA LEU A 201 30.98 22.80 8.67
C LEU A 201 30.82 23.57 9.98
N LYS A 202 29.97 24.60 10.00
CA LYS A 202 29.64 25.36 11.22
C LYS A 202 28.84 24.52 12.22
N PHE A 203 27.96 23.64 11.74
CA PHE A 203 27.21 22.69 12.54
C PHE A 203 28.12 21.61 13.17
N ILE A 204 29.06 21.05 12.39
CA ILE A 204 30.09 20.12 12.88
C ILE A 204 30.97 20.80 13.96
N LYS A 205 31.40 22.04 13.70
CA LYS A 205 32.21 22.79 14.66
C LYS A 205 31.46 23.08 15.97
N ASN A 206 30.17 23.41 15.89
CA ASN A 206 29.35 23.72 17.06
C ASN A 206 28.92 22.47 17.85
N ASN A 207 28.80 21.31 17.18
CA ASN A 207 28.40 20.04 17.80
C ASN A 207 29.53 19.00 17.75
N MET A 208 30.75 19.43 18.07
CA MET A 208 31.97 18.63 17.95
C MET A 208 31.86 17.27 18.67
N VAL A 209 31.26 17.23 19.86
CA VAL A 209 31.10 15.98 20.64
C VAL A 209 30.18 14.98 19.93
N GLY A 210 29.05 15.44 19.40
CA GLY A 210 28.12 14.60 18.66
C GLY A 210 28.73 14.07 17.35
N THR A 211 29.47 14.91 16.64
CA THR A 211 30.16 14.49 15.42
C THR A 211 31.23 13.44 15.70
N VAL A 212 32.04 13.61 16.75
CA VAL A 212 33.05 12.62 17.14
C VAL A 212 32.39 11.30 17.53
N ALA A 213 31.28 11.32 18.29
CA ALA A 213 30.55 10.11 18.66
C ALA A 213 30.03 9.35 17.42
N ILE A 214 29.43 10.06 16.45
CA ILE A 214 28.90 9.44 15.22
C ILE A 214 30.03 8.85 14.36
N LEU A 215 31.10 9.61 14.13
CA LEU A 215 32.25 9.11 13.35
C LEU A 215 32.91 7.90 14.02
N THR A 216 32.97 7.92 15.35
CA THR A 216 33.45 6.78 16.15
C THR A 216 32.55 5.57 15.91
N LEU A 217 31.23 5.70 16.03
CA LEU A 217 30.31 4.58 15.78
C LEU A 217 30.41 4.06 14.33
N CYS A 218 30.52 4.94 13.33
CA CYS A 218 30.66 4.56 11.93
C CYS A 218 31.94 3.78 11.64
N ILE A 219 33.01 3.96 12.42
CA ILE A 219 34.28 3.23 12.26
C ILE A 219 34.29 1.96 13.13
N TRP A 220 33.84 2.07 14.38
CA TRP A 220 33.93 0.98 15.35
C TRP A 220 32.88 -0.11 15.11
N ILE A 221 31.71 0.21 14.54
CA ILE A 221 30.71 -0.83 14.20
C ILE A 221 31.26 -1.78 13.12
N PRO A 222 31.77 -1.30 11.96
CA PRO A 222 32.40 -2.19 10.97
C PRO A 222 33.61 -2.97 11.52
N VAL A 223 34.49 -2.32 12.29
CA VAL A 223 35.66 -2.97 12.87
C VAL A 223 35.24 -4.06 13.87
N SER A 224 34.21 -3.81 14.69
CA SER A 224 33.69 -4.81 15.63
C SER A 224 33.10 -6.00 14.91
N ILE A 225 32.37 -5.77 13.80
CA ILE A 225 31.85 -6.85 12.95
C ILE A 225 33.00 -7.66 12.33
N PHE A 226 34.05 -6.99 11.86
CA PHE A 226 35.22 -7.64 11.27
C PHE A 226 35.99 -8.49 12.30
N VAL A 227 36.29 -7.93 13.47
CA VAL A 227 36.95 -8.65 14.57
C VAL A 227 36.12 -9.84 15.01
N ASN A 228 34.80 -9.66 15.18
CA ASN A 228 33.89 -10.76 15.53
C ASN A 228 33.85 -11.85 14.44
N SER A 229 34.00 -11.50 13.16
CA SER A 229 34.11 -12.48 12.08
C SER A 229 35.39 -13.31 12.18
N VAL A 230 36.52 -12.66 12.48
CA VAL A 230 37.82 -13.33 12.63
C VAL A 230 37.85 -14.20 13.89
N ASP A 231 37.35 -13.69 15.01
CA ASP A 231 37.29 -14.42 16.29
C ASP A 231 36.34 -15.63 16.21
N ARG A 232 35.23 -15.50 15.48
CA ARG A 232 34.35 -16.63 15.16
C ARG A 232 35.05 -17.71 14.34
N GLU A 233 35.95 -17.34 13.44
CA GLU A 233 36.70 -18.30 12.63
C GLU A 233 37.77 -19.02 13.47
N ALA A 234 38.50 -18.27 14.30
CA ALA A 234 39.50 -18.84 15.21
C ALA A 234 38.91 -19.77 16.29
N SER A 235 37.73 -19.43 16.83
CA SER A 235 37.03 -20.30 17.79
C SER A 235 36.57 -21.63 17.19
N LEU A 236 36.13 -21.64 15.92
CA LEU A 236 35.79 -22.87 15.20
C LEU A 236 37.01 -23.76 14.96
N ASP A 237 38.18 -23.17 14.68
CA ASP A 237 39.42 -23.93 14.52
C ASP A 237 39.89 -24.54 15.85
N TYR A 238 39.76 -23.81 16.96
CA TYR A 238 40.06 -24.32 18.31
C TYR A 238 39.13 -25.47 18.71
N GLU A 239 37.82 -25.37 18.46
CA GLU A 239 36.89 -26.49 18.70
C GLU A 239 37.22 -27.70 17.82
N ARG A 240 37.64 -27.48 16.56
CA ARG A 240 38.10 -28.56 15.69
C ARG A 240 39.34 -29.24 16.27
N GLU A 241 40.30 -28.49 16.78
CA GLU A 241 41.51 -29.01 17.40
C GLU A 241 41.20 -29.79 18.69
N ILE A 242 40.35 -29.26 19.57
CA ILE A 242 39.87 -29.96 20.76
C ILE A 242 39.14 -31.26 20.37
N SER A 243 38.23 -31.21 19.39
CA SER A 243 37.52 -32.41 18.94
C SER A 243 38.47 -33.47 18.37
N TRP A 244 39.60 -33.06 17.77
CA TRP A 244 40.64 -33.96 17.28
C TRP A 244 41.46 -34.58 18.43
N ILE A 245 41.77 -33.79 19.47
CA ILE A 245 42.49 -34.26 20.67
C ILE A 245 41.66 -35.27 21.47
N PHE A 246 40.34 -35.06 21.58
CA PHE A 246 39.42 -35.95 22.31
C PHE A 246 38.77 -37.02 21.41
N SER A 247 39.13 -37.08 20.13
CA SER A 247 38.78 -38.18 19.25
C SER A 247 39.56 -39.42 19.65
N ASN A 248 38.88 -40.55 19.90
CA ASN A 248 39.47 -41.83 20.29
C ASN A 248 40.29 -42.53 19.16
N ASN A 249 40.86 -41.77 18.22
CA ASN A 249 41.76 -42.29 17.19
C ASN A 249 43.18 -42.45 17.76
N LEU A 250 43.33 -43.34 18.74
CA LEU A 250 44.63 -43.93 19.05
C LEU A 250 44.99 -44.95 17.96
N VAL A 251 45.64 -44.48 16.90
CA VAL A 251 46.49 -45.31 16.05
C VAL A 251 47.93 -44.80 16.17
N ASP A 252 48.58 -45.18 17.27
CA ASP A 252 50.03 -45.21 17.37
C ASP A 252 50.55 -46.34 16.47
N SER A 253 50.97 -45.99 15.24
CA SER A 253 51.77 -46.89 14.38
C SER A 253 53.26 -46.62 14.59
N LYS A 254 53.73 -47.04 15.76
CA LYS A 254 55.14 -47.09 16.13
C LYS A 254 55.92 -47.96 15.15
N LYS A 255 56.76 -47.34 14.29
CA LYS A 255 58.23 -47.59 14.17
C LYS A 255 58.81 -47.02 12.86
N ARG A 256 59.67 -46.00 12.99
CA ARG A 256 60.93 -45.95 12.23
C ARG A 256 62.03 -45.43 13.13
N VAL A 257 62.76 -46.38 13.70
CA VAL A 257 64.01 -46.19 14.43
C VAL A 257 65.00 -45.50 13.49
N ARG A 258 65.66 -44.41 13.93
CA ARG A 258 66.86 -43.89 13.27
C ARG A 258 68.04 -44.69 13.78
N ILE A 259 68.69 -45.42 12.88
CA ILE A 259 70.01 -46.03 13.12
C ILE A 259 71.01 -44.86 13.18
N VAL A 260 71.75 -44.79 14.28
CA VAL A 260 72.94 -43.94 14.39
C VAL A 260 74.13 -44.88 14.37
N GLU A 261 74.85 -44.95 13.25
CA GLU A 261 76.16 -45.59 13.20
C GLU A 261 77.17 -44.68 13.92
N GLY A 262 77.85 -45.23 14.93
CA GLY A 262 78.79 -44.45 15.75
C GLY A 262 79.61 -45.30 16.72
N LEU A 263 80.70 -45.83 16.18
CA LEU A 263 82.04 -46.00 16.78
C LEU A 263 82.31 -47.07 17.86
N GLN A 264 83.18 -48.00 17.42
CA GLN A 264 84.37 -48.55 18.08
C GLN A 264 84.22 -49.30 19.42
N HIS A 265 84.39 -50.62 19.30
CA HIS A 265 84.98 -51.49 20.31
C HIS A 265 86.20 -50.83 20.97
N VAL A 266 86.16 -50.73 22.30
CA VAL A 266 87.33 -50.95 23.15
C VAL A 266 86.86 -51.79 24.34
N ASP A 267 87.12 -53.09 24.28
CA ASP A 267 87.07 -53.96 25.45
C ASP A 267 88.17 -53.60 26.44
N GLN A 268 87.86 -53.82 27.72
CA GLN A 268 88.78 -53.69 28.83
C GLN A 268 89.95 -54.67 28.74
N LYS A 269 91.13 -54.17 29.15
CA LYS A 269 92.17 -54.82 29.96
C LYS A 269 92.70 -56.18 29.50
N PHE A 270 93.96 -56.19 29.06
CA PHE A 270 95.09 -56.51 29.96
C PHE A 270 96.23 -55.52 29.72
#